data_AF-A0A962UGX7-F1
#
_entry.id   AF-A0A962UGX7-F1
#
_cell.length_a   1.000
_cell.length_b   1.000
_cell.length_c   1.000
_cell.angle_alpha   90.00
_cell.angle_beta   90.00
_cell.angle_gamma   90.00
#
_symmetry.space_group_name_H-M   'P 1'
#
loop_
_entity.id
_entity.type
_entity.pdbx_description
1 polymer ?
#
loop_
_entity_poly.entity_id
_entity_poly.type
_entity_poly.pdbx_seq_one_letter_code
_entity_poly.pdbx_strand_id
1 'polypeptide(L)'
;MPKLSKPHVLLPVLCLLAGLLTSPLLAAEEVNVYSARKEDLIKPLLDDFSKQTGISVNLVTGKEEALLQRLQSEGANTPADVLLTSDAGRLAAARQAGVLQAVQSAALAKHIPAAYRDPEGYWYGLSVRARPIIYAKDRVKSAQLSTYEDLAVPQWRDKICVRSSDSIYNQSLVAGMIAHHGEAKTEAWAKGLVANFARPPKGGDRDQIKAVAAGECDVTLANTYYLGGMVNSPDPAEQAAAAKVAVFWPDAKTTGVHVNVSGAG
;
A
#
# COMPACT_ATOMS: atom_id res chain seq x y z
N MET A 1 -33.61 88.85 -44.37
CA MET A 1 -32.68 87.93 -45.07
C MET A 1 -33.16 86.50 -44.87
N PRO A 2 -33.33 85.71 -45.94
CA PRO A 2 -33.84 84.33 -45.93
C PRO A 2 -32.70 83.32 -45.75
N LYS A 3 -33.03 82.08 -45.35
CA LYS A 3 -32.31 80.83 -45.69
C LYS A 3 -33.14 79.65 -45.18
N LEU A 4 -33.90 78.99 -46.05
CA LEU A 4 -33.55 77.85 -46.92
C LEU A 4 -33.45 76.49 -46.20
N SER A 5 -34.29 75.60 -46.72
CA SER A 5 -34.39 74.14 -46.57
C SER A 5 -33.08 73.35 -46.68
N LYS A 6 -33.02 72.16 -46.05
CA LYS A 6 -33.12 70.86 -46.74
C LYS A 6 -33.08 69.64 -45.78
N PRO A 7 -33.58 68.46 -46.22
CA PRO A 7 -33.83 67.26 -45.41
C PRO A 7 -32.71 66.20 -45.55
N HIS A 8 -32.59 65.26 -44.61
CA HIS A 8 -31.92 63.97 -44.87
C HIS A 8 -32.54 62.79 -44.11
N VAL A 9 -32.97 61.82 -44.91
CA VAL A 9 -33.27 60.41 -44.62
C VAL A 9 -31.96 59.65 -44.34
N LEU A 10 -32.02 58.53 -43.60
CA LEU A 10 -31.15 57.31 -43.56
C LEU A 10 -31.12 56.81 -42.10
N LEU A 11 -31.23 55.54 -41.70
CA LEU A 11 -31.34 54.20 -42.31
C LEU A 11 -31.65 53.23 -41.12
N PRO A 12 -32.42 52.13 -41.25
CA PRO A 12 -32.63 51.21 -40.13
C PRO A 12 -31.38 50.35 -39.89
N VAL A 13 -30.82 50.39 -38.68
CA VAL A 13 -29.74 49.47 -38.27
C VAL A 13 -30.38 48.14 -37.89
N LEU A 14 -30.17 47.15 -38.74
CA LEU A 14 -30.51 45.75 -38.53
C LEU A 14 -29.56 45.16 -37.49
N CYS A 15 -29.98 45.06 -36.23
CA CYS A 15 -29.25 44.33 -35.18
C CYS A 15 -29.37 42.82 -35.42
N LEU A 16 -28.35 42.23 -36.04
CA LEU A 16 -28.18 40.78 -36.12
C LEU A 16 -27.71 40.27 -34.75
N LEU A 17 -28.62 39.71 -33.95
CA LEU A 17 -28.28 38.96 -32.73
C LEU A 17 -27.59 37.65 -33.12
N ALA A 18 -26.26 37.64 -33.16
CA ALA A 18 -25.49 36.41 -33.19
C ALA A 18 -25.44 35.84 -31.76
N GLY A 19 -26.35 34.90 -31.47
CA GLY A 19 -26.31 34.11 -30.24
C GLY A 19 -25.06 33.23 -30.23
N LEU A 20 -24.05 33.65 -29.46
CA LEU A 20 -22.92 32.80 -29.10
C LEU A 20 -23.43 31.67 -28.20
N LEU A 21 -23.65 30.51 -28.80
CA LEU A 21 -23.71 29.23 -28.09
C LEU A 21 -22.30 28.91 -27.57
N THR A 22 -21.93 29.48 -26.42
CA THR A 22 -20.81 28.98 -25.64
C THR A 22 -21.24 27.68 -24.99
N SER A 23 -21.01 26.55 -25.67
CA SER A 23 -20.97 25.25 -25.00
C SER A 23 -19.85 25.32 -23.95
N PRO A 24 -20.08 24.98 -22.67
CA PRO A 24 -18.98 24.86 -21.73
C PRO A 24 -18.08 23.75 -22.27
N LEU A 25 -16.85 24.11 -22.63
CA LEU A 25 -15.79 23.15 -22.84
C LEU A 25 -15.60 22.47 -21.48
N LEU A 26 -16.13 21.25 -21.33
CA LEU A 26 -15.80 20.39 -20.19
C LEU A 26 -14.28 20.22 -20.24
N ALA A 27 -13.56 21.00 -19.44
CA ALA A 27 -12.15 20.74 -19.19
C ALA A 27 -12.08 19.32 -18.64
N ALA A 28 -11.23 18.48 -19.24
CA ALA A 28 -10.97 17.17 -18.66
C ALA A 28 -10.43 17.42 -17.25
N GLU A 29 -11.20 17.01 -16.25
CA GLU A 29 -10.76 17.07 -14.85
C GLU A 29 -9.46 16.25 -14.72
N GLU A 30 -8.54 16.70 -13.89
CA GLU A 30 -7.30 15.99 -13.63
C GLU A 30 -7.15 15.66 -12.14
N VAL A 31 -6.41 14.60 -11.85
CA VAL A 31 -6.08 14.18 -10.48
C VAL A 31 -4.59 13.85 -10.40
N ASN A 32 -3.91 14.41 -9.41
CA ASN A 32 -2.49 14.24 -9.18
C ASN A 32 -2.26 13.17 -8.11
N VAL A 33 -1.74 12.03 -8.52
CA VAL A 33 -1.49 10.88 -7.64
C VAL A 33 -0.02 10.83 -7.28
N TYR A 34 0.29 10.99 -5.99
CA TYR A 34 1.62 10.77 -5.45
C TYR A 34 1.70 9.34 -4.96
N SER A 35 2.56 8.53 -5.59
CA SER A 35 2.59 7.09 -5.36
C SER A 35 3.96 6.58 -4.97
N ALA A 36 4.00 5.84 -3.86
CA ALA A 36 5.17 5.06 -3.48
C ALA A 36 5.21 3.66 -4.11
N ARG A 37 4.34 3.40 -5.08
CA ARG A 37 4.33 2.14 -5.84
C ARG A 37 5.13 2.31 -7.12
N LYS A 38 5.71 1.20 -7.57
CA LYS A 38 6.33 1.15 -8.90
C LYS A 38 5.25 1.43 -9.95
N GLU A 39 5.57 2.32 -10.88
CA GLU A 39 4.67 2.75 -11.95
C GLU A 39 4.03 1.56 -12.69
N ASP A 40 4.83 0.59 -13.12
CA ASP A 40 4.37 -0.60 -13.86
C ASP A 40 3.26 -1.39 -13.13
N LEU A 41 3.17 -1.27 -11.80
CA LEU A 41 2.17 -1.98 -11.00
C LEU A 41 0.83 -1.22 -10.89
N ILE A 42 0.82 0.08 -11.14
CA ILE A 42 -0.35 0.94 -10.89
C ILE A 42 -0.84 1.65 -12.15
N LYS A 43 0.05 1.97 -13.09
CA LYS A 43 -0.28 2.74 -14.29
C LYS A 43 -1.42 2.11 -15.12
N PRO A 44 -1.46 0.78 -15.37
CA PRO A 44 -2.57 0.18 -16.10
C PRO A 44 -3.95 0.43 -15.44
N LEU A 45 -4.00 0.39 -14.10
CA LEU A 45 -5.24 0.67 -13.35
C LEU A 45 -5.65 2.13 -13.48
N LEU A 46 -4.70 3.05 -13.41
CA LEU A 46 -4.94 4.49 -13.55
C LEU A 46 -5.37 4.84 -14.97
N ASP A 47 -4.78 4.20 -15.99
CA ASP A 47 -5.17 4.39 -17.38
C ASP A 47 -6.61 3.91 -17.63
N ASP A 48 -7.02 2.80 -17.01
CA ASP A 48 -8.39 2.30 -17.11
C ASP A 48 -9.38 3.18 -16.36
N PHE A 49 -8.99 3.78 -15.22
CA PHE A 49 -9.78 4.82 -14.55
C PHE A 49 -10.00 6.02 -15.47
N SER A 50 -8.94 6.52 -16.12
CA SER A 50 -9.03 7.66 -17.04
C SER A 50 -9.95 7.37 -18.22
N LYS A 51 -9.88 6.16 -18.80
CA LYS A 51 -10.78 5.74 -19.88
C LYS A 51 -12.25 5.68 -19.46
N GLN A 52 -12.53 5.25 -18.23
CA GLN A 52 -13.89 5.08 -17.73
C GLN A 52 -14.53 6.40 -17.30
N THR A 53 -13.74 7.34 -16.79
CA THR A 53 -14.25 8.57 -16.16
C THR A 53 -14.03 9.81 -17.01
N GLY A 54 -13.07 9.79 -17.94
CA GLY A 54 -12.61 10.98 -18.65
C GLY A 54 -11.66 11.87 -17.83
N ILE A 55 -11.34 11.49 -16.59
CA ILE A 55 -10.44 12.23 -15.70
C ILE A 55 -8.99 11.85 -16.02
N SER A 56 -8.12 12.83 -16.25
CA SER A 56 -6.70 12.59 -16.50
C SER A 56 -5.95 12.34 -15.19
N VAL A 57 -5.05 11.36 -15.16
CA VAL A 57 -4.25 11.05 -13.97
C VAL A 57 -2.80 11.47 -14.18
N ASN A 58 -2.34 12.43 -13.39
CA ASN A 58 -0.95 12.85 -13.32
C ASN A 58 -0.23 12.03 -12.23
N LEU A 59 0.65 11.12 -12.62
CA LEU A 59 1.34 10.23 -11.68
C LEU A 59 2.73 10.78 -11.32
N VAL A 60 2.98 10.96 -10.02
CA VAL A 60 4.31 11.25 -9.46
C VAL A 60 4.74 10.07 -8.60
N THR A 61 5.77 9.35 -9.02
CA THR A 61 6.33 8.26 -8.21
C THR A 61 7.48 8.73 -7.33
N GLY A 62 7.60 8.17 -6.14
CA GLY A 62 8.72 8.47 -5.23
C GLY A 62 8.88 7.41 -4.15
N LYS A 63 9.91 7.53 -3.32
CA LYS A 63 10.01 6.72 -2.10
C LYS A 63 9.04 7.26 -1.05
N GLU A 64 8.54 6.39 -0.20
CA GLU A 64 7.53 6.72 0.81
C GLU A 64 7.92 7.93 1.67
N GLU A 65 9.12 7.91 2.25
CA GLU A 65 9.58 8.97 3.15
C GLU A 65 9.80 10.29 2.40
N ALA A 66 10.26 10.23 1.15
CA ALA A 66 10.46 11.40 0.32
C ALA A 66 9.12 12.04 -0.12
N LEU A 67 8.10 11.23 -0.42
CA LEU A 67 6.77 11.74 -0.74
C LEU A 67 6.10 12.38 0.47
N LEU A 68 6.26 11.80 1.66
CA LEU A 68 5.75 12.42 2.90
C LEU A 68 6.42 13.78 3.16
N GLN A 69 7.75 13.84 3.09
CA GLN A 69 8.49 15.10 3.24
C GLN A 69 8.07 16.15 2.19
N ARG A 70 7.86 15.71 0.95
CA ARG A 70 7.38 16.57 -0.13
C ARG A 70 6.00 17.15 0.18
N LEU A 71 5.03 16.31 0.57
CA LEU A 71 3.69 16.77 0.93
C LEU A 71 3.73 17.78 2.08
N GLN A 72 4.55 17.55 3.10
CA GLN A 72 4.73 18.49 4.21
C GLN A 72 5.35 19.82 3.74
N SER A 73 6.32 19.76 2.84
CA SER A 73 7.00 20.94 2.31
C SER A 73 6.12 21.77 1.38
N GLU A 74 5.27 21.12 0.59
CA GLU A 74 4.34 21.78 -0.32
C GLU A 74 3.14 22.39 0.45
N GLY A 75 2.72 21.74 1.54
CA GLY A 75 1.68 22.22 2.44
C GLY A 75 0.38 22.53 1.70
N ALA A 76 -0.22 23.69 1.98
CA ALA A 76 -1.47 24.11 1.33
C ALA A 76 -1.36 24.33 -0.18
N ASN A 77 -0.14 24.37 -0.74
CA ASN A 77 0.11 24.54 -2.18
C ASN A 77 0.44 23.21 -2.87
N THR A 78 0.29 22.07 -2.18
CA THR A 78 0.52 20.78 -2.84
C THR A 78 -0.46 20.61 -4.00
N PRO A 79 0.03 20.19 -5.19
CA PRO A 79 -0.86 19.78 -6.25
C PRO A 79 -1.39 18.36 -6.01
N ALA A 80 -0.92 17.63 -5.00
CA ALA A 80 -1.29 16.24 -4.78
C ALA A 80 -2.75 16.12 -4.30
N ASP A 81 -3.52 15.28 -4.99
CA ASP A 81 -4.91 14.97 -4.65
C ASP A 81 -5.02 13.64 -3.90
N VAL A 82 -4.11 12.69 -4.16
CA VAL A 82 -4.11 11.35 -3.56
C VAL A 82 -2.68 10.95 -3.21
N LEU A 83 -2.47 10.50 -1.97
CA LEU A 83 -1.27 9.77 -1.58
C LEU A 83 -1.55 8.27 -1.61
N LEU A 84 -0.84 7.55 -2.47
CA LEU A 84 -0.88 6.08 -2.54
C LEU A 84 0.42 5.50 -1.97
N THR A 85 0.33 4.80 -0.84
CA THR A 85 1.51 4.25 -0.16
C THR A 85 1.31 2.81 0.29
N SER A 86 2.39 2.20 0.78
CA SER A 86 2.35 0.87 1.39
C SER A 86 2.53 0.98 2.89
N ASP A 87 1.80 0.14 3.62
CA ASP A 87 1.85 0.03 5.08
C ASP A 87 0.91 0.96 5.86
N ALA A 88 0.09 0.35 6.72
CA ALA A 88 -0.79 1.06 7.64
C ALA A 88 -0.01 2.00 8.57
N GLY A 89 1.21 1.63 8.98
CA GLY A 89 2.07 2.51 9.77
C GLY A 89 2.44 3.80 9.04
N ARG A 90 2.62 3.74 7.71
CA ARG A 90 2.92 4.92 6.90
C ARG A 90 1.69 5.78 6.62
N LEU A 91 0.53 5.16 6.45
CA LEU A 91 -0.74 5.88 6.37
C LEU A 91 -1.04 6.62 7.68
N ALA A 92 -0.79 5.98 8.83
CA ALA A 92 -0.89 6.61 10.14
C ALA A 92 0.11 7.78 10.29
N ALA A 93 1.35 7.62 9.83
CA ALA A 93 2.34 8.70 9.85
C ALA A 93 1.92 9.89 8.96
N ALA A 94 1.37 9.63 7.77
CA ALA A 94 0.83 10.68 6.90
C ALA A 94 -0.36 11.42 7.55
N ARG A 95 -1.26 10.68 8.21
CA ARG A 95 -2.34 11.27 9.01
C ARG A 95 -1.78 12.15 10.14
N GLN A 96 -0.82 11.67 10.91
CA GLN A 96 -0.19 12.42 12.02
C GLN A 96 0.56 13.66 11.53
N ALA A 97 1.12 13.61 10.32
CA ALA A 97 1.76 14.74 9.66
C ALA A 97 0.77 15.80 9.16
N GLY A 98 -0.54 15.54 9.21
CA GLY A 98 -1.58 16.48 8.77
C GLY A 98 -1.67 16.63 7.25
N VAL A 99 -1.14 15.68 6.48
CA VAL A 99 -1.14 15.74 5.00
C VAL A 99 -2.31 14.99 4.35
N LEU A 100 -3.21 14.41 5.15
CA LEU A 100 -4.40 13.68 4.68
C LEU A 100 -5.66 14.41 5.13
N GLN A 101 -6.72 14.31 4.33
CA GLN A 101 -8.06 14.81 4.68
C GLN A 101 -9.03 13.64 4.87
N ALA A 102 -9.98 13.78 5.79
CA ALA A 102 -11.00 12.77 6.00
C ALA A 102 -12.00 12.77 4.84
N VAL A 103 -12.21 11.60 4.22
CA VAL A 103 -13.23 11.39 3.19
C VAL A 103 -14.25 10.41 3.74
N GLN A 104 -15.54 10.75 3.66
CA GLN A 104 -16.62 9.80 3.93
C GLN A 104 -17.27 9.35 2.62
N SER A 105 -17.20 8.05 2.33
CA SER A 105 -17.76 7.48 1.11
C SER A 105 -18.51 6.19 1.40
N ALA A 106 -19.80 6.15 1.05
CA ALA A 106 -20.60 4.93 1.15
C ALA A 106 -20.04 3.80 0.27
N ALA A 107 -19.47 4.15 -0.89
CA ALA A 107 -18.82 3.17 -1.76
C ALA A 107 -17.58 2.56 -1.09
N LEU A 108 -16.72 3.38 -0.48
CA LEU A 108 -15.54 2.87 0.24
C LEU A 108 -15.96 2.05 1.47
N ALA A 109 -16.92 2.53 2.26
CA ALA A 109 -17.42 1.81 3.43
C ALA A 109 -18.06 0.45 3.10
N LYS A 110 -18.71 0.35 1.92
CA LYS A 110 -19.31 -0.89 1.42
C LYS A 110 -18.27 -1.92 0.96
N HIS A 111 -17.22 -1.47 0.28
CA HIS A 111 -16.25 -2.38 -0.36
C HIS A 111 -15.01 -2.66 0.49
N ILE A 112 -14.69 -1.80 1.45
CA ILE A 112 -13.48 -1.91 2.29
C ILE A 112 -13.89 -2.28 3.71
N PRO A 113 -13.57 -3.50 4.19
CA PRO A 113 -13.86 -3.92 5.56
C PRO A 113 -13.33 -2.93 6.59
N ALA A 114 -14.06 -2.77 7.71
CA ALA A 114 -13.70 -1.81 8.76
C ALA A 114 -12.27 -2.01 9.31
N ALA A 115 -11.77 -3.25 9.34
CA ALA A 115 -10.40 -3.57 9.77
C ALA A 115 -9.29 -3.02 8.85
N TYR A 116 -9.63 -2.57 7.64
CA TYR A 116 -8.68 -2.14 6.61
C TYR A 116 -8.86 -0.68 6.20
N ARG A 117 -9.51 0.14 7.02
CA ARG A 117 -9.67 1.58 6.80
C ARG A 117 -9.59 2.34 8.10
N ASP A 118 -9.19 3.60 8.01
CA ASP A 118 -9.21 4.50 9.15
C ASP A 118 -10.66 4.72 9.62
N PRO A 119 -10.95 4.63 10.93
CA PRO A 119 -12.31 4.84 11.43
C PRO A 119 -12.82 6.27 11.22
N GLU A 120 -11.92 7.24 11.07
CA GLU A 120 -12.23 8.66 10.82
C GLU A 120 -12.12 9.01 9.33
N GLY A 121 -11.79 8.05 8.46
CA GLY A 121 -11.83 8.20 7.01
C GLY A 121 -10.62 8.90 6.40
N TYR A 122 -9.51 9.03 7.12
CA TYR A 122 -8.28 9.64 6.58
C TYR A 122 -7.54 8.77 5.56
N TRP A 123 -7.74 7.46 5.61
CA TRP A 123 -7.13 6.54 4.65
C TRP A 123 -7.92 5.24 4.51
N TYR A 124 -7.71 4.56 3.39
CA TYR A 124 -8.41 3.35 2.99
C TYR A 124 -7.45 2.32 2.41
N GLY A 125 -7.50 1.08 2.90
CA GLY A 125 -6.73 -0.03 2.36
C GLY A 125 -7.28 -0.51 1.02
N LEU A 126 -6.42 -0.57 0.01
CA LEU A 126 -6.74 -0.97 -1.36
C LEU A 126 -6.29 -2.39 -1.71
N SER A 127 -5.25 -2.87 -1.03
CA SER A 127 -4.79 -4.25 -1.13
C SER A 127 -4.28 -4.73 0.21
N VAL A 128 -4.44 -6.03 0.48
CA VAL A 128 -3.97 -6.66 1.71
C VAL A 128 -2.75 -7.55 1.42
N ARG A 129 -1.89 -7.68 2.41
CA ARG A 129 -0.78 -8.64 2.44
C ARG A 129 -0.74 -9.26 3.82
N ALA A 130 -0.60 -10.58 3.86
CA ALA A 130 -0.40 -11.30 5.11
C ALA A 130 1.07 -11.65 5.27
N ARG A 131 1.56 -11.67 6.52
CA ARG A 131 2.92 -12.08 6.89
C ARG A 131 2.89 -13.40 7.68
N PRO A 132 2.57 -14.53 7.02
CA PRO A 132 2.51 -15.85 7.66
C PRO A 132 3.90 -16.41 7.97
N ILE A 133 3.86 -17.61 8.55
CA ILE A 133 5.02 -18.47 8.69
C ILE A 133 5.21 -19.23 7.36
N ILE A 134 6.43 -19.22 6.83
CA ILE A 134 6.83 -20.07 5.70
C ILE A 134 7.80 -21.13 6.22
N TYR A 135 7.55 -22.39 5.92
CA TYR A 135 8.33 -23.51 6.46
C TYR A 135 8.72 -24.54 5.40
N ALA A 136 9.80 -25.27 5.65
CA ALA A 136 10.28 -26.35 4.80
C ALA A 136 9.40 -27.61 4.92
N LYS A 137 8.83 -28.08 3.80
CA LYS A 137 7.88 -29.21 3.77
C LYS A 137 8.48 -30.54 4.24
N ASP A 138 9.77 -30.74 4.00
CA ASP A 138 10.51 -31.97 4.29
C ASP A 138 11.03 -32.03 5.73
N ARG A 139 11.11 -30.89 6.44
CA ARG A 139 11.72 -30.81 7.77
C ARG A 139 10.75 -30.38 8.88
N VAL A 140 9.69 -29.64 8.54
CA VAL A 140 8.70 -29.16 9.52
C VAL A 140 7.31 -29.66 9.16
N LYS A 141 6.61 -30.20 10.17
CA LYS A 141 5.20 -30.59 10.05
C LYS A 141 4.33 -29.43 10.52
N SER A 142 3.21 -29.18 9.85
CA SER A 142 2.27 -28.10 10.23
C SER A 142 1.78 -28.21 11.68
N ALA A 143 1.68 -29.43 12.23
CA ALA A 143 1.31 -29.67 13.62
C ALA A 143 2.35 -29.18 14.66
N GLN A 144 3.57 -28.84 14.22
CA GLN A 144 4.59 -28.21 15.07
C GLN A 144 4.45 -26.69 15.10
N LEU A 145 3.60 -26.12 14.26
CA LEU A 145 3.38 -24.68 14.11
C LEU A 145 2.02 -24.29 14.68
N SER A 146 1.93 -23.06 15.19
CA SER A 146 0.78 -22.59 15.98
C SER A 146 0.67 -21.07 15.92
N THR A 147 1.47 -20.34 16.68
CA THR A 147 1.40 -18.87 16.79
C THR A 147 2.74 -18.22 16.49
N TYR A 148 2.75 -16.89 16.37
CA TYR A 148 4.02 -16.15 16.32
C TYR A 148 4.84 -16.32 17.59
N GLU A 149 4.20 -16.36 18.76
CA GLU A 149 4.85 -16.52 20.06
C GLU A 149 5.62 -17.83 20.17
N ASP A 150 5.06 -18.90 19.61
CA ASP A 150 5.67 -20.22 19.66
C ASP A 150 6.98 -20.31 18.85
N LEU A 151 7.29 -19.33 17.99
CA LEU A 151 8.60 -19.22 17.35
C LEU A 151 9.73 -18.82 18.31
N ALA A 152 9.42 -18.33 19.51
CA ALA A 152 10.39 -17.97 20.54
C ALA A 152 10.82 -19.15 21.42
N VAL A 153 10.20 -20.32 21.29
CA VAL A 153 10.51 -21.48 22.16
C VAL A 153 11.76 -22.23 21.67
N PRO A 154 12.53 -22.90 22.56
CA PRO A 154 13.84 -23.48 22.21
C PRO A 154 13.85 -24.55 21.10
N GLN A 155 12.70 -25.14 20.77
CA GLN A 155 12.59 -26.13 19.68
C GLN A 155 12.98 -25.57 18.30
N TRP A 156 12.93 -24.23 18.15
CA TRP A 156 13.31 -23.49 16.96
C TRP A 156 14.73 -22.96 16.98
N ARG A 157 15.54 -23.33 17.98
CA ARG A 157 16.94 -22.89 18.08
C ARG A 157 17.71 -23.24 16.79
N ASP A 158 18.39 -22.24 16.24
CA ASP A 158 19.14 -22.32 14.98
C ASP A 158 18.29 -22.73 13.76
N LYS A 159 16.97 -22.49 13.77
CA LYS A 159 16.04 -22.90 12.70
C LYS A 159 15.31 -21.75 12.02
N ILE A 160 15.51 -20.51 12.47
CA ILE A 160 14.77 -19.37 11.94
C ILE A 160 15.68 -18.47 11.11
N CYS A 161 15.28 -18.17 9.88
CA CYS A 161 15.84 -17.04 9.13
C CYS A 161 14.82 -15.92 9.05
N VAL A 162 15.23 -14.68 9.31
CA VAL A 162 14.41 -13.50 9.04
C VAL A 162 15.27 -12.39 8.45
N ARG A 163 14.64 -11.41 7.82
CA ARG A 163 15.31 -10.17 7.38
C ARG A 163 15.48 -9.17 8.52
N SER A 164 16.24 -8.10 8.27
CA SER A 164 16.55 -7.03 9.26
C SER A 164 15.29 -6.46 9.94
N SER A 165 15.47 -6.01 11.19
CA SER A 165 14.51 -5.22 11.96
C SER A 165 14.16 -3.87 11.30
N ASP A 166 15.01 -3.38 10.39
CA ASP A 166 14.75 -2.14 9.65
C ASP A 166 13.62 -2.30 8.61
N SER A 167 13.16 -3.53 8.37
CA SER A 167 12.03 -3.78 7.49
C SER A 167 10.72 -3.33 8.14
N ILE A 168 10.00 -2.43 7.46
CA ILE A 168 8.66 -1.98 7.87
C ILE A 168 7.67 -3.15 8.09
N TYR A 169 7.85 -4.26 7.38
CA TYR A 169 7.02 -5.46 7.56
C TYR A 169 7.24 -6.13 8.92
N ASN A 170 8.49 -6.17 9.38
CA ASN A 170 8.81 -6.69 10.70
C ASN A 170 8.37 -5.70 11.77
N GLN A 171 8.61 -4.40 11.58
CA GLN A 171 8.17 -3.35 12.50
C GLN A 171 6.66 -3.38 12.71
N SER A 172 5.88 -3.52 11.63
CA SER A 172 4.41 -3.59 11.72
C SER A 172 3.93 -4.87 12.41
N LEU A 173 4.58 -6.01 12.18
CA LEU A 173 4.27 -7.24 12.92
C LEU A 173 4.55 -7.04 14.41
N VAL A 174 5.72 -6.52 14.78
CA VAL A 174 6.07 -6.27 16.19
C VAL A 174 5.14 -5.23 16.83
N ALA A 175 4.77 -4.17 16.11
CA ALA A 175 3.78 -3.20 16.58
C ALA A 175 2.41 -3.86 16.84
N GLY A 176 1.98 -4.77 15.96
CA GLY A 176 0.80 -5.60 16.18
C GLY A 176 0.92 -6.47 17.43
N MET A 177 2.07 -7.12 17.64
CA MET A 177 2.33 -7.90 18.85
C MET A 177 2.27 -7.02 20.12
N ILE A 178 2.83 -5.81 20.09
CA ILE A 178 2.74 -4.85 21.20
C ILE A 178 1.28 -4.47 21.46
N ALA A 179 0.51 -4.17 20.42
CA ALA A 179 -0.89 -3.78 20.55
C ALA A 179 -1.75 -4.90 21.16
N HIS A 180 -1.47 -6.17 20.85
CA HIS A 180 -2.24 -7.31 21.34
C HIS A 180 -1.77 -7.85 22.70
N HIS A 181 -0.47 -7.81 22.98
CA HIS A 181 0.13 -8.51 24.11
C HIS A 181 0.85 -7.59 25.11
N GLY A 182 1.08 -6.32 24.75
CA GLY A 182 1.85 -5.36 25.53
C GLY A 182 3.36 -5.48 25.33
N GLU A 183 4.09 -4.41 25.65
CA GLU A 183 5.54 -4.29 25.40
C GLU A 183 6.35 -5.39 26.10
N ALA A 184 6.10 -5.65 27.38
CA ALA A 184 6.87 -6.62 28.16
C ALA A 184 6.79 -8.04 27.60
N LYS A 185 5.62 -8.48 27.14
CA LYS A 185 5.45 -9.82 26.53
C LYS A 185 6.11 -9.88 25.16
N THR A 186 5.97 -8.83 24.37
CA THR A 186 6.58 -8.74 23.04
C THR A 186 8.11 -8.68 23.12
N GLU A 187 8.68 -8.01 24.11
CA GLU A 187 10.13 -8.00 24.34
C GLU A 187 10.65 -9.41 24.66
N ALA A 188 9.97 -10.13 25.55
CA ALA A 188 10.33 -11.51 25.89
C ALA A 188 10.28 -12.43 24.66
N TRP A 189 9.21 -12.31 23.86
CA TRP A 189 9.07 -13.00 22.58
C TRP A 189 10.22 -12.65 21.61
N ALA A 190 10.51 -11.37 21.42
CA ALA A 190 11.55 -10.92 20.50
C ALA A 190 12.93 -11.45 20.90
N LYS A 191 13.26 -11.48 22.20
CA LYS A 191 14.50 -12.07 22.70
C LYS A 191 14.59 -13.57 22.37
N GLY A 192 13.51 -14.32 22.60
CA GLY A 192 13.47 -15.75 22.27
C GLY A 192 13.55 -16.00 20.76
N LEU A 193 12.87 -15.19 19.96
CA LEU A 193 12.93 -15.26 18.50
C LEU A 193 14.35 -15.02 17.98
N VAL A 194 15.03 -13.98 18.47
CA VAL A 194 16.43 -13.66 18.10
C VAL A 194 17.38 -14.79 18.54
N ALA A 195 17.18 -15.34 19.74
CA ALA A 195 17.95 -16.49 20.20
C ALA A 195 17.77 -17.72 19.31
N ASN A 196 16.68 -17.81 18.54
CA ASN A 196 16.39 -18.92 17.64
C ASN A 196 16.88 -18.72 16.19
N PHE A 197 17.56 -17.61 15.89
CA PHE A 197 18.07 -17.38 14.55
C PHE A 197 19.17 -18.37 14.17
N ALA A 198 19.05 -18.94 12.97
CA ALA A 198 20.06 -19.80 12.34
C ALA A 198 21.27 -19.00 11.82
N ARG A 199 21.06 -17.71 11.54
CA ARG A 199 22.07 -16.77 11.02
C ARG A 199 21.67 -15.32 11.30
N PRO A 200 22.62 -14.37 11.31
CA PRO A 200 22.29 -12.95 11.35
C PRO A 200 21.33 -12.53 10.22
N PRO A 201 20.39 -11.60 10.46
CA PRO A 201 19.45 -11.17 9.44
C PRO A 201 20.13 -10.58 8.21
N LYS A 202 19.73 -11.01 7.01
CA LYS A 202 20.24 -10.50 5.72
C LYS A 202 19.23 -10.70 4.60
N GLY A 203 19.30 -9.90 3.53
CA GLY A 203 18.44 -10.04 2.35
C GLY A 203 16.97 -9.65 2.57
N GLY A 204 16.13 -9.93 1.57
CA GLY A 204 14.68 -9.72 1.60
C GLY A 204 13.88 -11.00 1.85
N ASP A 205 12.55 -10.91 1.80
CA ASP A 205 11.63 -12.04 2.03
C ASP A 205 11.86 -13.19 1.03
N ARG A 206 12.12 -12.91 -0.26
CA ARG A 206 12.48 -13.95 -1.25
C ARG A 206 13.75 -14.70 -0.87
N ASP A 207 14.75 -13.99 -0.34
CA ASP A 207 16.00 -14.60 0.09
C ASP A 207 15.79 -15.50 1.30
N GLN A 208 14.84 -15.19 2.17
CA GLN A 208 14.52 -16.07 3.30
C GLN A 208 13.78 -17.33 2.84
N ILE A 209 12.85 -17.19 1.90
CA ILE A 209 12.17 -18.35 1.29
C ILE A 209 13.20 -19.26 0.61
N LYS A 210 14.15 -18.70 -0.13
CA LYS A 210 15.26 -19.45 -0.75
C LYS A 210 16.16 -20.12 0.31
N ALA A 211 16.47 -19.43 1.41
CA ALA A 211 17.25 -19.99 2.52
C ALA A 211 16.55 -21.19 3.18
N VAL A 212 15.23 -21.09 3.41
CA VAL A 212 14.44 -22.23 3.91
C VAL A 212 14.43 -23.37 2.89
N ALA A 213 14.24 -23.09 1.61
CA ALA A 213 14.28 -24.11 0.56
C ALA A 213 15.66 -24.78 0.40
N ALA A 214 16.75 -24.06 0.74
CA ALA A 214 18.13 -24.53 0.66
C ALA A 214 18.59 -25.28 1.92
N GLY A 215 17.81 -25.27 3.01
CA GLY A 215 18.18 -25.93 4.26
C GLY A 215 19.05 -25.11 5.19
N GLU A 216 19.22 -23.80 4.96
CA GLU A 216 19.93 -22.92 5.89
C GLU A 216 19.14 -22.67 7.19
N CYS A 217 17.83 -22.89 7.13
CA CYS A 217 16.89 -22.79 8.24
C CYS A 217 15.61 -23.56 7.87
N ASP A 218 14.71 -23.73 8.83
CA ASP A 218 13.49 -24.50 8.65
C ASP A 218 12.25 -23.62 8.52
N VAL A 219 12.31 -22.41 9.09
CA VAL A 219 11.18 -21.49 9.19
C VAL A 219 11.61 -20.04 8.91
N THR A 220 10.71 -19.27 8.30
CA THR A 220 10.83 -17.82 8.13
C THR A 220 9.47 -17.11 8.24
N LEU A 221 9.51 -15.78 8.33
CA LEU A 221 8.37 -14.88 8.24
C LEU A 221 8.50 -14.06 6.95
N ALA A 222 7.55 -14.23 6.03
CA ALA A 222 7.59 -13.57 4.73
C ALA A 222 6.19 -13.26 4.22
N ASN A 223 6.03 -12.15 3.51
CA ASN A 223 4.73 -11.79 2.93
C ASN A 223 4.35 -12.76 1.80
N THR A 224 3.08 -13.16 1.75
CA THR A 224 2.56 -14.19 0.85
C THR A 224 2.85 -13.94 -0.63
N TYR A 225 2.77 -12.68 -1.08
CA TYR A 225 2.98 -12.34 -2.49
C TYR A 225 4.41 -12.60 -2.98
N TYR A 226 5.41 -12.70 -2.08
CA TYR A 226 6.75 -13.08 -2.49
C TYR A 226 6.80 -14.55 -2.93
N LEU A 227 6.17 -15.45 -2.16
CA LEU A 227 6.03 -16.84 -2.54
C LEU A 227 5.15 -16.97 -3.79
N GLY A 228 4.01 -16.26 -3.85
CA GLY A 228 3.17 -16.23 -5.05
C GLY A 228 3.93 -15.77 -6.30
N GLY A 229 4.78 -14.75 -6.15
CA GLY A 229 5.64 -14.28 -7.24
C GLY A 229 6.72 -15.29 -7.65
N MET A 230 7.27 -16.07 -6.70
CA MET A 230 8.24 -17.12 -7.00
C MET A 230 7.60 -18.32 -7.72
N VAL A 231 6.39 -18.70 -7.34
CA VAL A 231 5.61 -19.76 -8.02
C VAL A 231 5.35 -19.40 -9.49
N ASN A 232 5.08 -18.12 -9.78
CA ASN A 232 4.80 -17.62 -11.13
C ASN A 232 6.03 -17.02 -11.82
N SER A 233 7.23 -17.22 -11.26
CA SER A 233 8.46 -16.64 -11.80
C SER A 233 8.88 -17.34 -13.10
N PRO A 234 9.44 -16.64 -14.09
CA PRO A 234 10.07 -17.28 -15.24
C PRO A 234 11.40 -17.99 -14.89
N ASP A 235 11.96 -17.73 -13.70
CA ASP A 235 13.18 -18.39 -13.21
C ASP A 235 12.87 -19.77 -12.60
N PRO A 236 13.34 -20.88 -13.21
CA PRO A 236 13.12 -22.23 -12.69
C PRO A 236 13.68 -22.45 -11.28
N ALA A 237 14.73 -21.71 -10.89
CA ALA A 237 15.30 -21.82 -9.54
C ALA A 237 14.34 -21.26 -8.48
N GLU A 238 13.59 -20.19 -8.80
CA GLU A 238 12.58 -19.65 -7.90
C GLU A 238 11.39 -20.59 -7.75
N GLN A 239 10.93 -21.19 -8.85
CA GLN A 239 9.87 -22.19 -8.83
C GLN A 239 10.27 -23.41 -8.01
N ALA A 240 11.49 -23.92 -8.20
CA ALA A 240 12.02 -25.06 -7.47
C ALA A 240 12.14 -24.76 -5.96
N ALA A 241 12.56 -23.54 -5.59
CA ALA A 241 12.59 -23.12 -4.19
C ALA A 241 11.18 -23.01 -3.59
N ALA A 242 10.24 -22.40 -4.32
CA ALA A 242 8.86 -22.25 -3.89
C ALA A 242 8.16 -23.60 -3.67
N ALA A 243 8.45 -24.60 -4.50
CA ALA A 243 7.89 -25.94 -4.40
C ALA A 243 8.26 -26.65 -3.07
N LYS A 244 9.42 -26.33 -2.48
CA LYS A 244 9.96 -26.96 -1.26
C LYS A 244 9.37 -26.37 0.04
N VAL A 245 8.69 -25.25 -0.03
CA VAL A 245 8.13 -24.57 1.15
C VAL A 245 6.61 -24.57 1.16
N ALA A 246 6.03 -24.38 2.33
CA ALA A 246 4.60 -24.23 2.53
C ALA A 246 4.30 -23.02 3.44
N VAL A 247 3.06 -22.53 3.32
CA VAL A 247 2.52 -21.45 4.16
C VAL A 247 1.80 -22.07 5.35
N PHE A 248 2.06 -21.54 6.54
CA PHE A 248 1.28 -21.79 7.74
C PHE A 248 0.69 -20.47 8.24
N TRP A 249 -0.60 -20.47 8.55
CA TRP A 249 -1.34 -19.30 9.02
C TRP A 249 -1.36 -19.29 10.56
N PRO A 250 -0.48 -18.53 11.22
CA PRO A 250 -0.42 -18.50 12.67
C PRO A 250 -1.65 -17.83 13.26
N ASP A 251 -1.87 -18.09 14.55
CA ASP A 251 -2.86 -17.35 15.35
C ASP A 251 -4.30 -17.51 14.88
N ALA A 252 -4.59 -18.56 14.11
CA ALA A 252 -5.92 -18.80 13.54
C ALA A 252 -7.06 -18.94 14.57
N LYS A 253 -6.73 -19.14 15.86
CA LYS A 253 -7.69 -19.25 16.97
C LYS A 253 -7.65 -18.04 17.92
N THR A 254 -6.79 -17.06 17.67
CA THR A 254 -6.51 -15.92 18.57
C THR A 254 -6.68 -14.62 17.80
N THR A 255 -5.60 -13.96 17.41
CA THR A 255 -5.56 -12.64 16.75
C THR A 255 -5.60 -12.75 15.23
N GLY A 256 -5.35 -13.93 14.68
CA GLY A 256 -5.16 -14.17 13.26
C GLY A 256 -3.77 -13.78 12.76
N VAL A 257 -3.45 -14.21 11.54
CA VAL A 257 -2.21 -13.82 10.86
C VAL A 257 -2.11 -12.29 10.76
N HIS A 258 -0.92 -11.74 10.96
CA HIS A 258 -0.69 -10.32 10.75
C HIS A 258 -0.97 -9.93 9.29
N VAL A 259 -1.93 -9.04 9.11
CA VAL A 259 -2.30 -8.45 7.82
C VAL A 259 -1.96 -6.97 7.82
N ASN A 260 -1.44 -6.50 6.70
CA ASN A 260 -1.15 -5.09 6.47
C ASN A 260 -1.68 -4.67 5.09
N VAL A 261 -1.82 -3.37 4.84
CA VAL A 261 -2.46 -2.82 3.64
C VAL A 261 -1.50 -1.95 2.83
N SER A 262 -1.67 -1.94 1.51
CA SER A 262 -1.33 -0.73 0.75
C SER A 262 -2.62 0.07 0.61
N GLY A 263 -2.55 1.37 0.79
CA GLY A 263 -3.74 2.20 0.87
C GLY A 263 -3.54 3.56 0.26
N ALA A 264 -4.64 4.30 0.21
CA ALA A 264 -4.67 5.67 -0.23
C ALA A 264 -5.36 6.56 0.82
N GLY A 265 -4.94 7.81 0.86
CA GLY A 265 -5.55 8.89 1.64
C GLY A 265 -5.33 10.23 0.95
#